data_AF-A0A1M7RFU3-F1
#
_entry.id   AF-A0A1M7RFU3-F1
#
_cell.length_a   1.000
_cell.length_b   1.000
_cell.length_c   1.000
_cell.angle_alpha   90.00
_cell.angle_beta   90.00
_cell.angle_gamma   90.00
#
_symmetry.space_group_name_H-M   'P 1'
#
loop_
_entity.id
_entity.type
_entity.pdbx_description
1 polymer ?
#
loop_
_entity_poly.entity_id
_entity_poly.type
_entity_poly.pdbx_seq_one_letter_code
_entity_poly.pdbx_strand_id
1 'polypeptide(L)' 'MIVLLLGALTLNAAVPTKDSTEIYREQMEHYVDSVRKAQKFETGLINLPGGKASVDVPKGFKFLNQEQSKWVLTELLG' A
#
# COMPACT_ATOMS: atom_id res chain seq x y z
N MET A 1 41.74 26.39 23.06
CA MET A 1 40.95 27.28 22.18
C MET A 1 40.52 26.62 20.85
N ILE A 2 40.28 25.30 20.81
CA ILE A 2 39.81 24.59 19.59
C ILE A 2 38.54 23.76 19.86
N VAL A 3 38.27 23.38 21.12
CA VAL A 3 37.11 22.53 21.50
C VAL A 3 35.77 23.29 21.48
N LEU A 4 35.79 24.63 21.52
CA LEU A 4 34.56 25.45 21.50
C LEU A 4 34.01 25.69 20.07
N LEU A 5 34.74 25.35 19.01
CA LEU A 5 34.34 25.67 17.63
C LEU A 5 33.50 24.55 16.96
N LEU A 6 33.53 23.31 17.46
CA LEU A 6 32.78 22.19 16.85
C LEU A 6 31.32 22.04 17.34
N GLY A 7 30.92 22.74 18.39
CA GLY A 7 29.57 22.64 18.96
C GLY A 7 28.50 23.47 18.23
N ALA A 8 28.89 24.38 17.34
CA ALA A 8 27.97 25.33 16.69
C ALA A 8 27.41 24.85 15.34
N LEU A 9 27.77 23.65 14.86
CA LEU A 9 27.31 23.13 13.56
C LEU A 9 25.97 22.38 13.62
N THR A 10 25.33 22.27 14.78
CA THR A 10 23.95 21.76 14.90
C THR A 10 22.90 22.88 14.76
N LEU A 11 23.26 23.99 14.11
CA LEU A 11 22.34 25.07 13.76
C LEU A 11 21.24 24.53 12.84
N ASN A 12 20.07 24.27 13.43
CA ASN A 12 18.74 24.31 12.84
C ASN A 12 18.69 24.02 11.33
N ALA A 13 18.77 22.74 10.96
CA ALA A 13 18.07 22.32 9.76
C ALA A 13 16.59 22.60 10.04
N ALA A 14 16.05 23.69 9.46
CA ALA A 14 14.62 23.95 9.48
C ALA A 14 13.97 22.67 8.97
N VAL A 15 13.24 21.97 9.85
CA VAL A 15 12.52 20.76 9.47
C VAL A 15 11.64 21.19 8.31
N PRO A 16 11.80 20.63 7.10
CA PRO A 16 10.98 21.02 5.97
C PRO A 16 9.53 20.80 6.39
N THR A 17 8.78 21.90 6.48
CA THR A 17 7.37 21.86 6.83
C THR A 17 6.65 21.30 5.61
N LYS A 18 6.18 20.05 5.70
CA LYS A 18 5.42 19.43 4.63
C LYS A 18 4.18 20.25 4.34
N ASP A 19 3.97 20.57 3.07
CA ASP A 19 2.73 21.21 2.68
C ASP A 19 1.56 20.23 2.77
N SER A 20 0.33 20.76 2.68
CA SER A 20 -0.88 19.94 2.80
C SER A 20 -1.00 18.89 1.69
N THR A 21 -0.43 19.13 0.51
CA THR A 21 -0.42 18.19 -0.60
C THR A 21 0.51 17.02 -0.29
N GLU A 22 1.69 17.29 0.25
CA GLU A 22 2.64 16.27 0.67
C GLU A 22 2.08 15.39 1.79
N ILE A 23 1.44 16.00 2.79
CA ILE A 23 0.77 15.26 3.88
C ILE A 23 -0.34 14.37 3.33
N TYR A 24 -1.18 14.90 2.44
CA TYR A 24 -2.28 14.14 1.84
C TYR A 24 -1.76 12.97 1.00
N ARG A 25 -0.70 13.18 0.22
CA ARG A 25 -0.06 12.12 -0.58
C ARG A 25 0.43 10.98 0.30
N GLU A 26 1.12 11.28 1.39
CA GLU A 26 1.63 10.25 2.33
C GLU A 26 0.48 9.47 2.98
N GLN A 27 -0.59 10.13 3.37
CA GLN A 27 -1.78 9.46 3.93
C GLN A 27 -2.43 8.53 2.90
N MET A 28 -2.52 8.95 1.64
CA MET A 28 -3.05 8.12 0.55
C MET A 28 -2.13 6.95 0.22
N GLU A 29 -0.82 7.15 0.16
CA GLU A 29 0.15 6.06 -0.03
C GLU A 29 0.04 5.03 1.10
N HIS A 30 -0.05 5.48 2.35
CA HIS A 30 -0.23 4.60 3.49
C HIS A 30 -1.55 3.81 3.41
N TYR A 31 -2.66 4.46 3.03
CA TYR A 31 -3.94 3.80 2.85
C TYR A 31 -3.88 2.76 1.73
N VAL A 32 -3.36 3.11 0.55
CA VAL A 32 -3.21 2.21 -0.59
C VAL A 32 -2.34 1.00 -0.23
N ASP A 33 -1.24 1.22 0.48
CA ASP A 33 -0.37 0.13 0.93
C ASP A 33 -1.07 -0.79 1.94
N SER A 34 -1.90 -0.26 2.82
CA SER A 34 -2.68 -1.07 3.75
C SER A 34 -3.68 -1.99 3.02
N VAL A 35 -4.37 -1.45 2.01
CA VAL A 35 -5.30 -2.21 1.16
C VAL A 35 -4.55 -3.30 0.38
N ARG A 36 -3.41 -2.96 -0.24
CA ARG A 36 -2.59 -3.91 -0.98
C ARG A 36 -2.06 -5.05 -0.11
N LYS A 37 -1.69 -4.77 1.14
CA LYS A 37 -1.23 -5.78 2.11
C LYS A 37 -2.35 -6.69 2.60
N ALA A 38 -3.58 -6.19 2.69
CA ALA A 38 -4.74 -6.97 3.09
C ALA A 38 -5.22 -7.94 2.00
N GLN A 39 -4.94 -7.63 0.72
CA GLN A 39 -5.37 -8.44 -0.41
C GLN A 39 -4.45 -9.65 -0.64
N LYS A 40 -5.04 -10.80 -0.96
CA LYS A 40 -4.36 -12.08 -1.17
C LYS A 40 -4.65 -12.57 -2.58
N PHE A 41 -3.84 -12.13 -3.51
CA PHE A 41 -4.06 -12.42 -4.91
C PHE A 41 -3.65 -13.84 -5.27
N GLU A 42 -4.49 -14.49 -6.07
CA GLU A 42 -4.20 -15.77 -6.70
C GLU A 42 -3.81 -15.55 -8.17
N THR A 43 -2.97 -16.43 -8.71
CA THR A 43 -2.43 -16.35 -10.08
C THR A 43 -2.31 -17.75 -10.68
N GLY A 44 -2.26 -17.86 -12.01
CA GLY A 44 -2.24 -19.14 -12.71
C GLY A 44 -3.60 -19.83 -12.71
N LEU A 45 -3.60 -21.17 -12.76
CA LEU A 45 -4.82 -21.96 -12.79
C LEU A 45 -5.45 -22.09 -11.39
N ILE A 46 -6.65 -21.54 -11.23
CA ILE A 46 -7.41 -21.53 -9.98
C ILE A 46 -8.64 -22.41 -10.15
N ASN A 47 -8.83 -23.37 -9.25
CA ASN A 47 -10.05 -24.18 -9.22
C ASN A 47 -11.08 -23.49 -8.32
N LEU A 48 -12.25 -23.18 -8.88
CA LEU A 48 -13.28 -22.50 -8.11
C LEU A 48 -13.91 -23.47 -7.08
N PRO A 49 -14.28 -22.96 -5.89
CA PRO A 49 -14.99 -23.74 -4.89
C PRO A 49 -16.21 -24.44 -5.49
N GLY A 50 -16.41 -25.71 -5.15
CA GLY A 50 -17.48 -26.55 -5.71
C GLY A 50 -17.10 -27.34 -6.95
N GLY A 51 -15.89 -27.17 -7.50
CA GLY A 51 -15.29 -28.09 -8.49
C GLY A 51 -15.94 -28.08 -9.87
N LYS A 52 -16.77 -27.08 -10.17
CA LYS A 52 -17.52 -27.00 -11.44
C LYS A 52 -16.79 -26.21 -12.53
N ALA A 53 -15.77 -25.43 -12.17
CA ALA A 53 -15.08 -24.55 -13.09
C ALA A 53 -13.67 -24.20 -12.56
N SER A 54 -12.81 -23.81 -13.49
CA SER A 54 -11.49 -23.24 -13.21
C SER A 54 -11.30 -21.93 -13.97
N VAL A 55 -10.40 -21.09 -13.46
CA VAL A 55 -10.01 -19.82 -14.05
C VAL A 55 -8.51 -19.87 -14.31
N ASP A 56 -8.09 -19.65 -15.55
CA ASP A 56 -6.67 -19.46 -15.88
C ASP A 56 -6.35 -17.97 -15.86
N VAL A 57 -5.56 -17.53 -14.88
CA VAL A 57 -5.18 -16.13 -14.69
C VAL A 57 -3.88 -15.87 -15.46
N PRO A 58 -3.90 -15.05 -16.52
CA PRO A 58 -2.72 -14.77 -17.31
C PRO A 58 -1.64 -14.04 -16.51
N LYS A 59 -0.40 -14.14 -16.96
CA LYS A 59 0.72 -13.41 -16.35
C LYS A 59 0.44 -11.91 -16.33
N GLY A 60 0.72 -11.28 -15.19
CA GLY A 60 0.48 -9.85 -14.96
C GLY A 60 -0.90 -9.52 -14.41
N PHE A 61 -1.83 -10.49 -14.40
CA PHE A 61 -3.13 -10.34 -13.76
C PHE A 61 -3.15 -10.95 -12.37
N LYS A 62 -4.11 -10.49 -11.58
CA LYS A 62 -4.33 -10.90 -10.19
C LYS A 62 -5.79 -11.25 -10.03
N PHE A 63 -6.07 -12.36 -9.37
CA PHE A 63 -7.43 -12.78 -9.05
C PHE A 63 -7.68 -12.61 -7.56
N LEU A 64 -8.85 -12.07 -7.22
CA LEU A 64 -9.37 -12.06 -5.85
C LEU A 64 -10.45 -13.13 -5.77
N ASN A 65 -10.37 -13.98 -4.75
CA ASN A 65 -11.40 -14.98 -4.52
C ASN A 65 -12.74 -14.33 -4.12
N GLN A 66 -13.75 -15.17 -3.91
CA GLN A 66 -15.12 -14.71 -3.61
C GLN A 66 -15.19 -13.81 -2.37
N GLU A 67 -14.52 -14.18 -1.29
CA GLU A 67 -14.55 -13.42 -0.03
C GLU A 67 -13.93 -12.03 -0.21
N GLN A 68 -12.76 -11.97 -0.83
CA GLN A 68 -12.06 -10.71 -1.05
C GLN A 68 -12.72 -9.84 -2.11
N SER A 69 -13.29 -10.45 -3.16
CA SER A 69 -14.08 -9.72 -4.16
C SER A 69 -15.32 -9.10 -3.52
N LYS A 70 -16.01 -9.82 -2.63
CA LYS A 70 -17.15 -9.27 -1.88
C LYS A 70 -16.70 -8.09 -1.03
N TRP A 71 -15.62 -8.23 -0.26
CA TRP A 71 -15.09 -7.14 0.57
C TRP A 71 -14.75 -5.88 -0.25
N VAL A 72 -14.11 -6.04 -1.42
CA VAL A 72 -13.80 -4.90 -2.30
C VAL A 72 -15.10 -4.22 -2.76
N LEU A 73 -16.09 -5.00 -3.20
CA LEU A 73 -17.33 -4.47 -3.74
C LEU A 73 -18.24 -3.85 -2.68
N THR A 74 -18.21 -4.32 -1.42
CA THR A 74 -19.11 -3.82 -0.38
C THR A 74 -18.48 -2.80 0.57
N GLU A 75 -17.21 -2.99 0.95
CA GLU A 75 -16.57 -2.17 1.99
C GLU A 75 -15.62 -1.12 1.43
N LEU A 76 -14.95 -1.41 0.29
CA LEU A 76 -13.99 -0.47 -0.30
C LEU A 76 -14.64 0.47 -1.32
N LEU A 77 -15.47 -0.06 -2.22
CA LEU A 77 -16.08 0.73 -3.30
C LEU A 77 -17.46 1.29 -2.93
N GLY A 78 -18.20 0.59 -2.07
CA GLY A 78 -19.56 0.99 -1.63
C GLY A 78 -20.52 1.17 -2.80
#